data_AF-A0A2D5ADQ8-F1
#
_entry.id   AF-A0A2D5ADQ8-F1
#
_cell.length_a   1.000
_cell.length_b   1.000
_cell.length_c   1.000
_cell.angle_alpha   90.00
_cell.angle_beta   90.00
_cell.angle_gamma   90.00
#
_symmetry.space_group_name_H-M   'P 1'
#
loop_
_entity.id
_entity.type
_entity.pdbx_description
1 polymer ?
#
loop_
_entity_poly.entity_id
_entity_poly.type
_entity_poly.pdbx_seq_one_letter_code
_entity_poly.pdbx_strand_id
1 'polypeptide(L)' 'MIDEDPSDEDLDRFAGEIGYCPDCGEEVWDEAYQCPHCESVIEGRIGHAPVDRAASLLSAKTVIVLVGLIVIILVLMQIR' A
#
# COMPACT_ATOMS: atom_id res chain seq x y z
N MET A 1 18.09 39.14 -16.43
CA MET A 1 18.04 38.13 -15.36
C MET A 1 17.96 36.83 -16.12
N ILE A 2 19.02 36.03 -16.08
CA ILE A 2 19.00 34.71 -16.71
C ILE A 2 18.24 33.84 -15.72
N ASP A 3 17.09 33.33 -16.13
CA ASP A 3 16.37 32.32 -15.37
C ASP A 3 17.20 31.04 -15.53
N GLU A 4 18.03 30.76 -14.53
CA GLU A 4 18.79 29.52 -14.46
C GLU A 4 17.85 28.45 -13.92
N ASP A 5 17.61 27.42 -14.73
CA ASP A 5 16.79 26.28 -14.32
C ASP A 5 17.38 25.62 -13.06
N PRO A 6 16.54 25.05 -12.18
CA PRO A 6 17.00 24.35 -11.00
C PRO A 6 17.93 23.20 -11.39
N SER A 7 18.93 22.92 -10.55
CA SER A 7 19.89 21.85 -10.79
C SER A 7 19.26 20.48 -10.57
N ASP A 8 19.84 19.42 -11.14
CA ASP A 8 19.37 18.04 -10.92
C ASP A 8 19.39 17.64 -9.43
N GLU A 9 20.34 18.18 -8.64
CA GLU A 9 20.42 17.98 -7.19
C GLU A 9 19.25 18.66 -6.45
N ASP A 10 18.83 19.84 -6.92
CA ASP A 10 17.64 20.50 -6.40
C ASP A 10 16.39 19.69 -6.74
N LEU A 11 16.27 19.20 -7.99
CA LEU A 11 15.14 18.37 -8.41
C LEU A 11 15.02 17.10 -7.55
N ASP A 12 16.12 16.40 -7.26
CA ASP A 12 16.09 15.18 -6.44
C ASP A 12 15.73 15.47 -4.97
N ARG A 13 16.24 16.57 -4.41
CA ARG A 13 15.90 17.01 -3.05
C ARG A 13 14.41 17.36 -2.90
N PHE A 14 13.79 17.89 -3.96
CA PHE A 14 12.37 18.26 -3.99
C PHE A 14 11.48 17.19 -4.65
N ALA A 15 12.03 16.09 -5.16
CA ALA A 15 11.27 14.98 -5.74
C ALA A 15 10.53 14.12 -4.69
N GLY A 16 10.72 14.40 -3.40
CA GLY A 16 10.19 13.63 -2.28
C GLY A 16 8.72 13.89 -1.91
N GLU A 17 7.90 14.46 -2.79
CA GLU A 17 6.54 14.91 -2.45
C GLU A 17 5.46 13.82 -2.61
N ILE A 18 5.83 12.65 -3.15
CA ILE A 18 4.90 11.56 -3.45
C ILE A 18 5.27 10.28 -2.70
N GLY A 19 4.25 9.64 -2.13
CA GLY A 19 4.33 8.34 -1.49
C GLY A 19 3.10 7.50 -1.82
N TYR A 20 2.96 6.37 -1.15
CA TYR A 20 1.90 5.41 -1.40
C TYR A 20 0.99 5.27 -0.18
N CYS A 21 -0.33 5.31 -0.43
CA CYS A 21 -1.34 5.07 0.59
C CYS A 21 -1.17 3.65 1.16
N PRO A 22 -1.02 3.47 2.49
CA PRO A 22 -0.79 2.16 3.09
C PRO A 22 -2.01 1.22 2.97
N ASP A 23 -3.21 1.77 2.79
CA ASP A 23 -4.45 0.98 2.79
C ASP A 23 -4.83 0.52 1.38
N CYS A 24 -4.82 1.44 0.42
CA CYS A 24 -5.19 1.13 -0.96
C CYS A 24 -4.01 1.06 -1.91
N GLY A 25 -2.83 1.62 -1.60
CA GLY A 25 -1.66 1.64 -2.47
C GLY A 25 -1.64 2.66 -3.60
N GLU A 26 -2.52 3.66 -3.53
CA GLU A 26 -2.54 4.76 -4.49
C GLU A 26 -1.40 5.73 -4.23
N GLU A 27 -0.88 6.33 -5.29
CA GLU A 27 0.06 7.44 -5.16
C GLU A 27 -0.65 8.66 -4.55
N VAL A 28 -0.06 9.20 -3.49
CA VAL A 28 -0.60 10.31 -2.70
C VAL A 28 0.54 11.25 -2.32
N TRP A 29 0.20 12.52 -2.07
CA TRP A 29 1.16 13.46 -1.48
C TRP A 29 1.63 12.96 -0.12
N ASP A 30 2.91 13.08 0.19
CA ASP A 30 3.53 12.63 1.45
C ASP A 30 2.94 13.34 2.69
N GLU A 31 2.42 14.55 2.50
CA GLU A 31 1.69 15.34 3.50
C GLU A 31 0.16 15.13 3.49
N ALA A 32 -0.37 14.19 2.70
CA ALA A 32 -1.81 13.96 2.63
C ALA A 32 -2.39 13.45 3.96
N TYR A 33 -3.39 14.17 4.47
CA TYR A 33 -4.17 13.73 5.63
C TYR A 33 -5.05 12.51 5.31
N GLN A 34 -5.65 12.50 4.11
CA GLN A 34 -6.61 11.49 3.67
C GLN A 34 -6.34 11.07 2.24
N CYS A 35 -6.47 9.77 1.95
CA CYS A 35 -6.36 9.26 0.60
C CYS A 35 -7.57 9.68 -0.25
N PRO A 36 -7.39 10.36 -1.41
CA PRO A 36 -8.50 10.75 -2.28
C PRO A 36 -9.16 9.55 -2.99
N HIS A 37 -8.51 8.39 -3.02
CA HIS A 37 -9.01 7.19 -3.71
C HIS A 37 -9.85 6.29 -2.81
N CYS A 38 -9.42 6.05 -1.56
CA CYS A 38 -10.11 5.14 -0.63
C CYS A 38 -10.67 5.82 0.62
N GLU A 39 -10.47 7.13 0.73
CA GLU A 39 -10.97 7.97 1.82
C GLU A 39 -10.42 7.59 3.22
N SER A 40 -9.40 6.74 3.30
CA SER A 40 -8.74 6.43 4.56
C SER A 40 -7.90 7.59 5.06
N VAL A 41 -7.90 7.83 6.38
CA VAL A 41 -7.03 8.82 7.04
C VAL A 41 -5.63 8.23 7.16
N ILE A 42 -4.65 8.83 6.50
CA ILE A 42 -3.30 8.27 6.30
C ILE A 42 -2.17 9.17 6.82
N GLU A 43 -2.50 10.26 7.51
CA GLU A 43 -1.56 11.20 8.12
C GLU A 43 -0.41 10.47 8.85
N GLY A 44 0.83 10.74 8.44
CA GLY A 44 2.04 10.17 9.04
C GLY A 44 2.25 8.67 8.79
N ARG A 45 1.46 8.03 7.92
CA ARG A 45 1.55 6.59 7.59
C ARG A 45 1.82 6.32 6.11
N ILE A 46 2.29 7.33 5.39
CA ILE A 46 2.56 7.25 3.96
C ILE A 46 3.90 6.54 3.76
N GLY A 47 3.91 5.51 2.90
CA GLY A 47 5.09 4.71 2.61
C GLY A 47 5.78 5.19 1.33
N HIS A 48 7.11 5.26 1.31
CA HIS A 48 7.89 5.63 0.12
C HIS A 48 8.33 4.43 -0.74
N ALA A 49 7.76 3.25 -0.49
CA ALA A 49 7.97 2.06 -1.29
C ALA A 49 6.64 1.66 -1.96
N PRO A 50 6.66 1.26 -3.25
CA PRO A 50 5.46 0.79 -3.92
C PRO A 50 4.90 -0.40 -3.16
N VAL A 51 3.68 -0.28 -2.67
CA VAL A 51 2.98 -1.41 -2.07
C VAL A 51 2.51 -2.31 -3.22
N ASP A 52 3.18 -3.45 -3.40
CA ASP A 52 2.78 -4.47 -4.36
C ASP A 52 1.39 -5.02 -3.97
N ARG A 53 0.31 -4.41 -4.52
CA ARG A 53 -1.10 -4.75 -4.27
C ARG A 53 -1.43 -6.22 -4.51
N ALA A 54 -0.69 -6.89 -5.38
CA ALA A 54 -0.86 -8.33 -5.64
C ALA A 54 -0.55 -9.20 -4.40
N ALA A 55 0.29 -8.71 -3.49
CA ALA A 55 0.67 -9.42 -2.26
C ALA A 55 -0.21 -9.08 -1.04
N SER A 56 -0.90 -7.93 -1.02
CA SER A 56 -1.63 -7.47 0.18
C SER A 56 -3.06 -8.05 0.30
N LEU A 57 -3.73 -8.34 -0.82
CA LEU A 57 -5.05 -8.98 -0.82
C LEU A 57 -5.00 -10.46 -0.42
N LEU A 58 -3.85 -11.12 -0.62
CA LEU A 58 -3.56 -12.48 -0.16
C LEU A 58 -2.54 -12.41 0.98
N SER A 59 -2.88 -11.72 2.07
CA SER A 59 -2.11 -11.85 3.32
C SER A 59 -1.96 -13.35 3.63
N ALA A 60 -0.72 -13.82 3.85
CA ALA A 60 -0.44 -15.23 4.11
C ALA A 60 -1.32 -15.79 5.25
N LYS A 61 -1.70 -14.93 6.21
CA LYS A 61 -2.67 -15.25 7.27
C LYS A 61 -4.04 -15.64 6.73
N THR A 62 -4.58 -14.89 5.77
CA THR A 62 -5.89 -15.17 5.16
C THR A 62 -5.87 -16.51 4.43
N VAL A 63 -4.80 -16.79 3.67
CA VAL A 63 -4.63 -18.07 2.95
C VAL A 63 -4.58 -19.26 3.92
N ILE A 64 -3.80 -19.14 5.01
CA ILE A 64 -3.69 -20.20 6.03
C ILE A 64 -5.04 -20.49 6.69
N VAL A 65 -5.80 -19.44 7.04
CA VAL A 65 -7.13 -19.61 7.65
C VAL A 65 -8.09 -20.29 6.68
N LEU A 66 -8.14 -19.85 5.41
CA LEU A 66 -9.01 -20.42 4.39
C LEU A 66 -8.72 -21.90 4.13
N VAL A 67 -7.44 -22.25 3.97
CA VAL A 67 -7.00 -23.65 3.78
C VAL A 67 -7.33 -24.49 5.00
N GLY A 68 -7.07 -24.01 6.21
CA GLY A 68 -7.42 -24.70 7.45
C GLY A 68 -8.92 -24.97 7.57
N LEU A 69 -9.76 -23.99 7.23
CA LEU A 69 -11.22 -24.10 7.27
C LEU A 69 -11.72 -25.14 6.26
N ILE A 70 -11.19 -25.13 5.03
CA ILE A 70 -11.52 -26.12 4.00
C ILE A 70 -11.13 -27.54 4.46
N VAL A 71 -9.93 -27.72 5.02
CA VAL A 71 -9.47 -29.02 5.52
C VAL A 71 -10.38 -29.52 6.66
N ILE A 72 -10.74 -28.65 7.60
CA ILE A 72 -11.66 -29.00 8.70
C ILE A 72 -13.02 -29.46 8.15
N ILE A 73 -13.59 -28.73 7.19
CA ILE A 73 -14.88 -29.09 6.57
C ILE A 73 -14.78 -30.45 5.88
N LEU A 74 -13.73 -30.69 5.09
CA LEU A 74 -13.53 -31.96 4.39
C LEU A 74 -13.40 -33.13 5.36
N VAL A 75 -12.67 -32.95 6.46
CA VAL A 75 -12.54 -33.98 7.51
C VAL A 75 -13.89 -34.25 8.18
N LEU A 76 -14.66 -33.21 8.51
CA LEU A 76 -16.01 -33.37 9.07
C LEU A 76 -16.97 -34.09 8.10
N MET A 77 -16.80 -33.89 6.80
CA MET A 77 -17.58 -34.59 5.77
C MET A 77 -17.17 -36.05 5.58
N GLN A 78 -15.89 -36.42 5.80
CA GLN A 78 -15.45 -37.82 5.73
C GLN A 78 -15.80 -38.64 6.97
N ILE A 79 -16.05 -37.98 8.11
CA ILE A 79 -16.38 -38.63 9.39
C ILE A 79 -17.90 -38.89 9.51
N ARG A 80 -18.73 -38.23 8.69
CA ARG A 80 -20.17 -38.50 8.57
C ARG A 80 -20.46 -39.58 7.54
#